data_AF-A0A7J6KV91-F1
#
_entry.id   AF-A0A7J6KV91-F1
#
_cell.length_a   1.000
_cell.length_b   1.000
_cell.length_c   1.000
_cell.angle_alpha   90.00
_cell.angle_beta   90.00
_cell.angle_gamma   90.00
#
_symmetry.space_group_name_H-M   'P 1'
#
loop_
_entity.id
_entity.type
_entity.pdbx_description
1 polymer ?
#
loop_
_entity_poly.entity_id
_entity_poly.type
_entity_poly.pdbx_seq_one_letter_code
_entity_poly.pdbx_strand_id
1 'polypeptide(L)'
;MTTRHILPERQVTLDLASAAVAGSGVEFPRFREGDKVEYYSTTYSRWVRTTVTKVNHHELTYDLEAKSNARMNRVRTPNSRPAAATATTVAPKPGGGGGGGDAPMRGEGDYEINDGVRYYSLTHDRWVDATVIGLCDDEAYVDLDVKRKANRTRIRKRNWCPADEVRLDDDAAVTPARTKAAASSLAGSARRQTVVPMRQAKVSATATAGLLSKKRLTMSGRSSSTFDPNACFSVLVSELGLQGGTGSSSITINSMRGFTGGMNGGIWFVKVNGVNKLCLKLVSAQRKCAQLPTEADNYLDLAKRFPCLTCRSTLGGLLAFPVRIFDVLSPTPSGTSRVLFNLIAMPVAKGVRLAEILGRKVHAREDNSAILREVGRQLRRFHERLNGSTGPGRLEIQHTDFQPCNIFVDEPNLGVGENGGVTFVDLGGMGVTVKEGDYEHLVKSLRLLGQTYGQDFVRMSVSAFTDGYGHDARGSHRSGGAGGGGGGVGGSVRGSVPVPYRQTALDGPKVNTTTTNRIVASCRSPTYRIATGEYPIMELLVCIIISLAVKLELSITSKLKLQHTHLAFSTPHDSVT
;
A
#
# COMPACT_ATOMS: atom_id res chain seq x y z
N MET A 1 -81.38 -16.47 0.15
CA MET A 1 -81.25 -16.02 1.55
C MET A 1 -80.74 -17.18 2.38
N THR A 2 -79.43 -17.24 2.66
CA THR A 2 -78.91 -18.04 3.77
C THR A 2 -77.51 -17.56 4.15
N THR A 3 -77.40 -17.24 5.43
CA THR A 3 -76.30 -16.63 6.16
C THR A 3 -75.03 -17.49 6.12
N ARG A 4 -73.88 -16.90 5.78
CA ARG A 4 -72.57 -17.58 5.90
C ARG A 4 -71.91 -17.24 7.23
N HIS A 5 -71.70 -18.30 8.01
CA HIS A 5 -70.93 -18.32 9.24
C HIS A 5 -69.43 -18.07 8.99
N ILE A 6 -68.87 -17.25 9.88
CA ILE A 6 -67.43 -17.00 10.07
C ILE A 6 -66.84 -18.14 10.91
N LEU A 7 -65.68 -18.65 10.50
CA LEU A 7 -64.77 -19.47 11.33
C LEU A 7 -63.32 -18.94 11.20
N PRO A 8 -62.47 -19.15 12.23
CA PRO A 8 -61.35 -18.26 12.52
C PRO A 8 -60.05 -18.63 11.79
N GLU A 9 -59.30 -17.58 11.48
CA GLU A 9 -57.99 -17.59 10.83
C GLU A 9 -56.92 -18.13 11.79
N ARG A 10 -56.36 -19.30 11.47
CA ARG A 10 -55.17 -19.86 12.15
C ARG A 10 -53.92 -19.18 11.60
N GLN A 11 -53.17 -18.51 12.48
CA GLN A 11 -51.81 -18.06 12.23
C GLN A 11 -50.89 -19.24 11.89
N VAL A 12 -50.27 -19.19 10.71
CA VAL A 12 -49.10 -19.98 10.34
C VAL A 12 -47.92 -19.02 10.22
N THR A 13 -47.09 -18.97 11.25
CA THR A 13 -45.73 -18.40 11.19
C THR A 13 -44.85 -19.34 10.38
N LEU A 14 -44.37 -18.89 9.22
CA LEU A 14 -43.32 -19.56 8.44
C LEU A 14 -42.03 -18.76 8.51
N ASP A 15 -41.06 -19.34 9.20
CA ASP A 15 -39.64 -19.03 9.16
C ASP A 15 -39.12 -19.06 7.73
N LEU A 16 -38.67 -17.91 7.23
CA LEU A 16 -38.12 -17.74 5.88
C LEU A 16 -36.75 -17.03 5.91
N ALA A 17 -35.95 -17.26 6.97
CA ALA A 17 -34.66 -16.60 7.16
C ALA A 17 -33.42 -17.52 7.09
N SER A 18 -33.55 -18.82 6.74
CA SER A 18 -32.42 -19.76 6.86
C SER A 18 -31.83 -20.31 5.54
N ALA A 19 -32.34 -19.94 4.36
CA ALA A 19 -32.02 -20.68 3.12
C ALA A 19 -31.20 -19.92 2.05
N ALA A 20 -30.47 -18.85 2.38
CA ALA A 20 -29.75 -18.06 1.36
C ALA A 20 -28.33 -17.63 1.75
N VAL A 21 -27.50 -18.55 2.25
CA VAL A 21 -26.03 -18.38 2.31
C VAL A 21 -25.34 -19.73 2.09
N ALA A 22 -25.31 -20.20 0.84
CA ALA A 22 -24.53 -21.37 0.44
C ALA A 22 -23.71 -21.01 -0.80
N GLY A 23 -22.45 -20.61 -0.60
CA GLY A 23 -21.59 -20.19 -1.71
C GLY A 23 -20.16 -19.82 -1.35
N SER A 24 -19.55 -20.45 -0.33
CA SER A 24 -18.11 -20.73 -0.16
C SER A 24 -17.88 -21.21 1.28
N GLY A 25 -18.22 -22.46 1.55
CA GLY A 25 -18.31 -23.06 2.90
C GLY A 25 -16.98 -23.37 3.56
N VAL A 26 -16.11 -22.38 3.77
CA VAL A 26 -15.04 -22.52 4.77
C VAL A 26 -15.62 -22.07 6.10
N GLU A 27 -16.28 -23.00 6.77
CA GLU A 27 -16.73 -22.81 8.14
C GLU A 27 -15.49 -22.79 9.04
N PHE A 28 -15.13 -21.60 9.53
CA PHE A 28 -14.04 -21.50 10.49
C PHE A 28 -14.48 -22.16 11.81
N PRO A 29 -13.65 -23.03 12.41
CA PRO A 29 -13.98 -23.63 13.69
C PRO A 29 -14.23 -22.53 14.72
N ARG A 30 -15.44 -22.49 15.27
CA ARG A 30 -15.82 -21.53 16.31
C ARG A 30 -15.35 -22.06 17.66
N PHE A 31 -14.20 -21.57 18.10
CA PHE A 31 -13.68 -21.85 19.45
C PHE A 31 -14.46 -21.09 20.53
N ARG A 32 -14.56 -21.67 21.73
CA ARG A 32 -15.15 -21.11 22.95
C ARG A 32 -14.05 -20.76 23.96
N GLU A 33 -14.38 -19.93 24.93
CA GLU A 33 -13.48 -19.65 26.07
C GLU A 33 -13.15 -20.96 26.80
N GLY A 34 -11.87 -21.17 27.11
CA GLY A 34 -11.32 -22.41 27.67
C GLY A 34 -10.81 -23.42 26.64
N ASP A 35 -11.15 -23.29 25.35
CA ASP A 35 -10.71 -24.24 24.32
C ASP A 35 -9.18 -24.21 24.15
N LYS A 36 -8.59 -25.41 24.04
CA LYS A 36 -7.17 -25.57 23.70
C LYS A 36 -7.01 -25.46 22.19
N VAL A 37 -6.20 -24.52 21.76
CA VAL A 37 -6.00 -24.18 20.35
C VAL A 37 -4.51 -24.03 20.04
N GLU A 38 -4.17 -24.01 18.75
CA GLU A 38 -2.87 -23.62 18.26
C GLU A 38 -2.95 -22.27 17.56
N TYR A 39 -2.09 -21.33 17.94
CA TYR A 39 -1.96 -20.02 17.31
C TYR A 39 -0.68 -19.93 16.48
N TYR A 40 -0.79 -19.50 15.23
CA TYR A 40 0.40 -19.25 14.41
C TYR A 40 1.09 -17.95 14.82
N SER A 41 2.19 -18.08 15.56
CA SER A 41 3.01 -16.95 15.97
C SER A 41 3.95 -16.56 14.83
N THR A 42 3.72 -15.39 14.23
CA THR A 42 4.63 -14.82 13.24
C THR A 42 6.02 -14.50 13.82
N THR A 43 6.11 -14.26 15.13
CA THR A 43 7.41 -14.00 15.78
C THR A 43 8.29 -15.25 15.83
N TYR A 44 7.68 -16.43 15.97
CA TYR A 44 8.39 -17.71 16.08
C TYR A 44 8.25 -18.59 14.83
N SER A 45 7.55 -18.11 13.80
CA SER A 45 7.19 -18.84 12.58
C SER A 45 6.67 -20.26 12.82
N ARG A 46 5.96 -20.48 13.94
CA ARG A 46 5.45 -21.79 14.35
C ARG A 46 4.08 -21.68 15.01
N TRP A 47 3.36 -22.79 15.00
CA TRP A 47 2.13 -22.96 15.77
C TRP A 47 2.46 -23.14 17.26
N VAL A 48 1.84 -22.32 18.11
CA VAL A 48 2.03 -22.30 19.56
C VAL A 48 0.74 -22.75 20.21
N ARG A 49 0.80 -23.78 21.06
CA ARG A 49 -0.36 -24.23 21.84
C ARG A 49 -0.73 -23.17 22.87
N THR A 50 -2.02 -22.86 22.98
CA THR A 50 -2.55 -21.84 23.89
C THR A 50 -4.01 -22.12 24.20
N THR A 51 -4.61 -21.31 25.06
CA THR A 51 -6.01 -21.42 25.48
C THR A 51 -6.75 -20.15 25.06
N VAL A 52 -7.98 -20.28 24.57
CA VAL A 52 -8.86 -19.13 24.32
C VAL A 52 -9.31 -18.56 25.66
N THR A 53 -8.97 -17.30 25.94
CA THR A 53 -9.40 -16.61 27.17
C THR A 53 -10.65 -15.77 26.95
N LYS A 54 -10.87 -15.27 25.72
CA LYS A 54 -12.08 -14.52 25.35
C LYS A 54 -12.43 -14.66 23.88
N VAL A 55 -13.73 -14.72 23.55
CA VAL A 55 -14.21 -14.73 22.15
C VAL A 55 -14.82 -13.37 21.79
N ASN A 56 -14.22 -12.67 20.82
CA ASN A 56 -14.71 -11.37 20.35
C ASN A 56 -15.51 -11.53 19.05
N HIS A 57 -16.79 -11.88 19.15
CA HIS A 57 -17.66 -12.20 18.01
C HIS A 57 -17.79 -11.07 16.97
N HIS A 58 -17.76 -9.81 17.41
CA HIS A 58 -17.91 -8.64 16.52
C HIS A 58 -16.66 -8.38 15.66
N GLU A 59 -15.47 -8.73 16.15
CA GLU A 59 -14.19 -8.43 15.49
C GLU A 59 -13.60 -9.65 14.76
N LEU A 60 -14.19 -10.83 14.93
CA LEU A 60 -13.66 -12.12 14.43
C LEU A 60 -12.24 -12.39 14.94
N THR A 61 -12.01 -12.09 16.22
CA THR A 61 -10.75 -12.29 16.95
C THR A 61 -10.96 -13.11 18.21
N TYR A 62 -9.87 -13.72 18.70
CA TYR A 62 -9.80 -14.39 19.98
C TYR A 62 -8.75 -13.71 20.84
N ASP A 63 -9.05 -13.51 22.13
CA ASP A 63 -7.98 -13.32 23.09
C ASP A 63 -7.50 -14.71 23.51
N LEU A 64 -6.20 -14.91 23.36
CA LEU A 64 -5.52 -16.14 23.72
C LEU A 64 -4.57 -15.83 24.87
N GLU A 65 -4.33 -16.81 25.73
CA GLU A 65 -3.36 -16.72 26.82
C GLU A 65 -1.97 -16.25 26.33
N ALA A 66 -1.55 -16.72 25.15
CA ALA A 66 -0.29 -16.31 24.53
C ALA A 66 -0.37 -14.99 23.74
N LYS A 67 -1.57 -14.54 23.33
CA LYS A 67 -1.76 -13.38 22.45
C LYS A 67 -3.20 -12.85 22.47
N SER A 68 -3.38 -11.61 22.90
CA SER A 68 -4.64 -10.87 22.74
C SER A 68 -4.91 -10.46 21.28
N ASN A 69 -6.19 -10.41 20.92
CA ASN A 69 -6.72 -10.09 19.59
C ASN A 69 -6.08 -10.90 18.45
N ALA A 70 -5.87 -12.19 18.66
CA ALA A 70 -5.45 -13.11 17.63
C ALA A 70 -6.56 -13.27 16.58
N ARG A 71 -6.22 -13.08 15.30
CA ARG A 71 -7.18 -13.26 14.20
C ARG A 71 -7.61 -14.71 14.11
N MET A 72 -8.90 -14.97 13.87
CA MET A 72 -9.47 -16.32 13.76
C MET A 72 -8.74 -17.21 12.73
N ASN A 73 -8.26 -16.65 11.62
CA ASN A 73 -7.51 -17.40 10.60
C ASN A 73 -6.08 -17.81 11.01
N ARG A 74 -5.62 -17.41 12.21
CA ARG A 74 -4.35 -17.84 12.81
C ARG A 74 -4.55 -18.78 13.99
N VAL A 75 -5.78 -19.22 14.25
CA VAL A 75 -6.12 -20.12 15.34
C VAL A 75 -6.69 -21.40 14.75
N ARG A 76 -6.22 -22.57 15.20
CA ARG A 76 -6.67 -23.88 14.73
C ARG A 76 -6.79 -24.88 15.88
N THR A 77 -7.49 -25.99 15.66
CA THR A 77 -7.51 -27.09 16.62
C THR A 77 -6.12 -27.75 16.69
N PRO A 78 -5.61 -28.07 17.90
CA PRO A 78 -4.43 -28.90 18.03
C PRO A 78 -4.75 -30.24 17.35
N ASN A 79 -3.97 -30.63 16.35
CA ASN A 79 -4.15 -31.82 15.50
C ASN A 79 -4.89 -31.63 14.16
N SER A 80 -5.28 -30.41 13.77
CA SER A 80 -5.68 -30.11 12.38
C SER A 80 -4.47 -30.03 11.43
N ARG A 81 -3.54 -30.99 11.55
CA ARG A 81 -2.46 -31.15 10.59
C ARG A 81 -3.11 -31.72 9.33
N PRO A 82 -3.12 -31.00 8.19
CA PRO A 82 -3.52 -31.64 6.93
C PRO A 82 -2.62 -32.85 6.74
N ALA A 83 -3.21 -34.01 6.44
CA ALA A 83 -2.49 -35.24 6.14
C ALA A 83 -1.54 -34.96 4.96
N ALA A 84 -0.31 -34.60 5.25
CA ALA A 84 0.69 -34.31 4.25
C ALA A 84 1.18 -35.64 3.68
N ALA A 85 1.23 -35.67 2.34
CA ALA A 85 1.77 -36.71 1.50
C ALA A 85 3.02 -37.37 2.10
N THR A 86 3.04 -38.70 1.96
CA THR A 86 4.14 -39.64 2.19
C THR A 86 5.51 -39.00 1.95
N ALA A 87 6.23 -38.77 3.05
CA ALA A 87 7.64 -38.42 3.02
C ALA A 87 8.44 -39.67 2.63
N THR A 88 9.11 -39.62 1.48
CA THR A 88 10.12 -40.60 1.08
C THR A 88 11.31 -40.49 2.03
N THR A 89 11.57 -41.55 2.78
CA THR A 89 12.76 -41.76 3.60
C THR A 89 14.00 -41.86 2.69
N VAL A 90 14.94 -40.94 2.84
CA VAL A 90 16.31 -41.08 2.32
C VAL A 90 17.27 -41.17 3.51
N ALA A 91 18.07 -42.24 3.48
CA ALA A 91 19.06 -42.62 4.48
C ALA A 91 20.22 -41.60 4.62
N PRO A 92 20.92 -41.57 5.77
CA PRO A 92 21.99 -40.60 6.03
C PRO A 92 23.26 -40.99 5.26
N LYS A 93 23.84 -40.03 4.52
CA LYS A 93 25.17 -40.16 3.90
C LYS A 93 26.17 -39.25 4.64
N PRO A 94 27.40 -39.73 4.92
CA PRO A 94 28.32 -39.07 5.84
C PRO A 94 29.16 -37.97 5.16
N GLY A 95 29.58 -37.00 5.97
CA GLY A 95 30.85 -36.25 5.90
C GLY A 95 31.27 -35.60 4.57
N GLY A 96 31.26 -34.27 4.53
CA GLY A 96 31.95 -33.46 3.51
C GLY A 96 31.73 -31.97 3.76
N GLY A 97 32.80 -31.27 4.14
CA GLY A 97 32.78 -29.92 4.70
C GLY A 97 32.87 -28.76 3.70
N GLY A 98 32.83 -27.55 4.27
CA GLY A 98 33.39 -26.31 3.71
C GLY A 98 32.39 -25.31 3.14
N GLY A 99 32.11 -24.24 3.90
CA GLY A 99 31.46 -23.04 3.38
C GLY A 99 30.88 -22.15 4.48
N GLY A 100 31.71 -21.24 4.99
CA GLY A 100 31.43 -20.36 6.13
C GLY A 100 30.25 -19.40 5.92
N GLY A 101 29.39 -19.36 6.92
CA GLY A 101 28.32 -18.37 7.07
C GLY A 101 28.16 -18.10 8.56
N ASP A 102 28.97 -17.19 9.08
CA ASP A 102 29.00 -16.81 10.49
C ASP A 102 27.65 -16.21 10.93
N ALA A 103 27.01 -16.91 11.87
CA ALA A 103 25.99 -16.37 12.76
C ALA A 103 26.40 -16.68 14.22
N PRO A 104 26.08 -15.78 15.18
CA PRO A 104 27.04 -15.40 16.20
C PRO A 104 27.05 -16.31 17.45
N MET A 105 28.27 -16.45 17.97
CA MET A 105 28.68 -16.99 19.26
C MET A 105 27.79 -16.55 20.44
N ARG A 106 27.67 -17.46 21.44
CA ARG A 106 27.03 -17.25 22.74
C ARG A 106 27.58 -15.99 23.43
N GLY A 107 26.72 -15.00 23.62
CA GLY A 107 26.94 -13.94 24.60
C GLY A 107 26.52 -14.41 26.00
N GLU A 108 27.35 -15.19 26.68
CA GLU A 108 27.27 -15.38 28.13
C GLU A 108 27.85 -14.14 28.80
N GLY A 109 26.98 -13.18 29.11
CA GLY A 109 27.33 -12.02 29.91
C GLY A 109 26.16 -11.66 30.81
N ASP A 110 26.44 -11.42 32.09
CA ASP A 110 25.48 -10.83 33.01
C ASP A 110 25.24 -9.38 32.57
N TYR A 111 23.97 -9.07 32.34
CA TYR A 111 23.49 -7.76 31.95
C TYR A 111 22.86 -7.10 33.16
N GLU A 112 23.16 -5.82 33.37
CA GLU A 112 22.54 -5.01 34.43
C GLU A 112 21.60 -3.95 33.83
N ILE A 113 20.63 -3.50 34.61
CA ILE A 113 19.76 -2.38 34.19
C ILE A 113 20.65 -1.15 33.98
N ASN A 114 20.45 -0.47 32.85
CA ASN A 114 21.24 0.62 32.28
C ASN A 114 22.53 0.23 31.55
N ASP A 115 22.84 -1.06 31.41
CA ASP A 115 23.97 -1.48 30.55
C ASP A 115 23.77 -1.00 29.10
N GLY A 116 24.82 -0.40 28.54
CA GLY A 116 24.91 -0.12 27.11
C GLY A 116 25.21 -1.41 26.35
N VAL A 117 24.32 -1.80 25.45
CA VAL A 117 24.43 -3.04 24.66
C VAL A 117 24.19 -2.79 23.17
N ARG A 118 24.48 -3.80 22.35
CA ARG A 118 24.05 -3.89 20.97
C ARG A 118 23.14 -5.10 20.82
N TYR A 119 21.99 -4.89 20.19
CA TYR A 119 21.01 -5.92 19.87
C TYR A 119 21.01 -6.22 18.36
N TYR A 120 21.24 -7.48 17.98
CA TYR A 120 21.10 -7.90 16.59
C TYR A 120 19.62 -7.92 16.24
N SER A 121 19.16 -7.04 15.34
CA SER A 121 17.77 -6.95 14.90
C SER A 121 17.58 -7.77 13.62
N LEU A 122 16.74 -8.81 13.65
CA LEU A 122 16.48 -9.69 12.50
C LEU A 122 15.67 -8.93 11.45
N THR A 123 14.83 -7.99 11.89
CA THR A 123 14.05 -7.13 11.01
C THR A 123 14.93 -6.15 10.22
N HIS A 124 16.09 -5.77 10.76
CA HIS A 124 16.99 -4.80 10.11
C HIS A 124 18.32 -5.42 9.65
N ASP A 125 18.47 -6.73 9.86
CA ASP A 125 19.69 -7.52 9.60
C ASP A 125 21.00 -6.82 10.02
N ARG A 126 21.00 -6.21 11.22
CA ARG A 126 22.14 -5.46 11.75
C ARG A 126 22.11 -5.36 13.28
N TRP A 127 23.27 -5.05 13.86
CA TRP A 127 23.38 -4.65 15.27
C TRP A 127 22.87 -3.22 15.47
N VAL A 128 22.02 -3.04 16.47
CA VAL A 128 21.43 -1.75 16.86
C VAL A 128 21.85 -1.45 18.29
N ASP A 129 22.32 -0.23 18.56
CA ASP A 129 22.62 0.21 19.91
C ASP A 129 21.34 0.26 20.76
N ALA A 130 21.43 -0.19 22.00
CA ALA A 130 20.31 -0.28 22.92
C ALA A 130 20.79 -0.14 24.38
N THR A 131 19.85 0.09 25.29
CA THR A 131 20.08 0.10 26.72
C THR A 131 19.18 -0.91 27.41
N VAL A 132 19.74 -1.67 28.36
CA VAL A 132 18.97 -2.60 29.18
C VAL A 132 18.07 -1.80 30.12
N ILE A 133 16.75 -1.97 30.02
CA ILE A 133 15.77 -1.26 30.86
C ILE A 133 15.12 -2.16 31.91
N GLY A 134 15.31 -3.48 31.80
CA GLY A 134 14.77 -4.44 32.76
C GLY A 134 15.29 -5.86 32.51
N LEU A 135 15.42 -6.63 33.57
CA LEU A 135 15.73 -8.05 33.53
C LEU A 135 14.43 -8.83 33.69
N CYS A 136 14.19 -9.82 32.84
CA CYS A 136 13.02 -10.69 32.96
C CYS A 136 13.32 -11.84 33.94
N ASP A 137 12.28 -12.38 34.61
CA ASP A 137 12.42 -13.59 35.44
C ASP A 137 12.92 -14.82 34.66
N ASP A 138 12.71 -14.81 33.34
CA ASP A 138 13.28 -15.78 32.41
C ASP A 138 14.66 -15.31 31.96
N GLU A 139 15.70 -15.99 32.45
CA GLU A 139 17.11 -15.68 32.20
C GLU A 139 17.48 -15.65 30.71
N ALA A 140 16.65 -16.15 29.79
CA ALA A 140 16.89 -16.09 28.36
C ALA A 140 16.58 -14.71 27.74
N TYR A 141 15.90 -13.81 28.45
CA TYR A 141 15.39 -12.55 27.91
C TYR A 141 15.76 -11.32 28.73
N VAL A 142 15.98 -10.21 28.02
CA VAL A 142 16.26 -8.89 28.59
C VAL A 142 15.33 -7.87 27.94
N ASP A 143 14.77 -6.95 28.71
CA ASP A 143 14.02 -5.83 28.16
C ASP A 143 15.00 -4.72 27.76
N LEU A 144 14.97 -4.36 26.48
CA LEU A 144 15.73 -3.25 25.92
C LEU A 144 14.79 -2.09 25.59
N ASP A 145 15.29 -0.86 25.64
CA ASP A 145 14.59 0.36 25.20
C ASP A 145 14.05 0.24 23.76
N VAL A 146 14.78 -0.43 22.88
CA VAL A 146 14.38 -0.69 21.48
C VAL A 146 13.54 -1.96 21.32
N LYS A 147 13.58 -2.90 22.27
CA LYS A 147 12.93 -4.22 22.15
C LYS A 147 12.71 -4.89 23.52
N ARG A 148 11.43 -4.99 23.93
CA ARG A 148 11.03 -5.84 25.07
C ARG A 148 11.21 -7.33 24.76
N LYS A 149 11.62 -8.09 25.78
CA LYS A 149 11.95 -9.52 25.77
C LYS A 149 12.88 -9.88 24.61
N ALA A 150 13.98 -9.14 24.48
CA ALA A 150 15.03 -9.46 23.54
C ALA A 150 15.80 -10.70 24.02
N ASN A 151 16.00 -11.68 23.14
CA ASN A 151 16.73 -12.90 23.46
C ASN A 151 18.22 -12.57 23.71
N ARG A 152 18.80 -13.00 24.83
CA ARG A 152 20.19 -12.71 25.23
C ARG A 152 21.23 -13.15 24.20
N THR A 153 20.96 -14.20 23.42
CA THR A 153 21.86 -14.66 22.33
C THR A 153 22.04 -13.62 21.21
N ARG A 154 21.19 -12.59 21.18
CA ARG A 154 21.22 -11.51 20.20
C ARG A 154 21.63 -10.19 20.82
N ILE A 155 22.19 -10.21 22.02
CA ILE A 155 22.65 -9.04 22.74
C ILE A 155 24.15 -9.20 22.95
N ARG A 156 24.91 -8.12 22.86
CA ARG A 156 26.33 -8.06 23.24
C ARG A 156 26.61 -6.73 23.92
N LYS A 157 27.55 -6.69 24.88
CA LYS A 157 27.92 -5.42 25.54
C LYS A 157 28.49 -4.42 24.52
N ARG A 158 28.20 -3.12 24.69
CA ARG A 158 28.63 -2.06 23.75
C ARG A 158 30.15 -1.97 23.65
N ASN A 159 30.87 -2.31 24.71
CA ASN A 159 32.33 -2.31 24.79
C ASN A 159 32.96 -3.61 24.28
N TRP A 160 32.17 -4.50 23.65
CA TRP A 160 32.67 -5.70 23.02
C TRP A 160 33.50 -5.31 21.80
N CYS A 161 34.83 -5.26 21.98
CA CYS A 161 35.78 -4.97 20.92
C CYS A 161 36.20 -6.29 20.26
N PRO A 162 36.10 -6.45 18.93
CA PRO A 162 36.61 -7.62 18.21
C PRO A 162 38.15 -7.65 18.07
N ALA A 163 38.90 -7.01 18.97
CA ALA A 163 40.32 -6.67 18.79
C ALA A 163 41.32 -7.84 18.87
N ASP A 164 40.95 -9.03 18.38
CA ASP A 164 41.89 -9.97 17.76
C ASP A 164 41.95 -9.82 16.22
N GLU A 165 41.26 -8.86 15.60
CA GLU A 165 41.37 -8.62 14.15
C GLU A 165 41.64 -7.16 13.78
N VAL A 166 42.55 -7.01 12.82
CA VAL A 166 43.49 -5.90 12.62
C VAL A 166 42.88 -4.70 11.88
N ARG A 167 43.28 -3.53 12.37
CA ARG A 167 43.15 -2.16 11.86
C ARG A 167 43.90 -1.93 10.54
N LEU A 168 43.32 -1.17 9.60
CA LEU A 168 44.02 -0.13 8.82
C LEU A 168 42.97 0.89 8.33
N ASP A 169 43.06 2.12 8.85
CA ASP A 169 42.33 3.33 8.43
C ASP A 169 43.22 4.21 7.53
N ASP A 170 42.62 5.32 7.07
CA ASP A 170 43.19 6.60 6.59
C ASP A 170 43.25 6.75 5.04
N ASP A 171 42.87 7.86 4.39
CA ASP A 171 42.56 9.22 4.87
C ASP A 171 41.95 10.13 3.76
N ALA A 172 41.53 11.33 4.18
CA ALA A 172 41.58 12.64 3.50
C ALA A 172 40.36 13.26 2.76
N ALA A 173 40.10 14.50 3.17
CA ALA A 173 39.11 15.48 2.71
C ALA A 173 39.78 16.66 1.96
N VAL A 174 39.06 17.33 1.04
CA VAL A 174 39.42 18.67 0.50
C VAL A 174 38.17 19.52 0.16
N THR A 175 38.29 20.83 0.42
CA THR A 175 37.32 21.95 0.35
C THR A 175 37.05 22.53 -1.07
N PRO A 176 36.03 23.42 -1.26
CA PRO A 176 35.51 23.80 -2.58
C PRO A 176 35.93 25.19 -3.10
N ALA A 177 35.94 25.35 -4.43
CA ALA A 177 36.15 26.61 -5.14
C ALA A 177 34.89 27.10 -5.90
N ARG A 178 34.88 28.41 -6.12
CA ARG A 178 33.77 29.32 -6.49
C ARG A 178 33.89 29.72 -7.97
N THR A 179 32.78 29.84 -8.72
CA THR A 179 32.56 30.77 -9.88
C THR A 179 31.15 30.53 -10.46
N LYS A 180 30.26 31.52 -10.43
CA LYS A 180 29.92 32.58 -11.41
C LYS A 180 28.99 32.16 -12.56
N ALA A 181 27.95 32.99 -12.73
CA ALA A 181 26.76 32.83 -13.53
C ALA A 181 26.95 33.18 -15.02
N ALA A 182 26.11 32.60 -15.87
CA ALA A 182 25.68 33.21 -17.13
C ALA A 182 24.26 32.71 -17.47
N ALA A 183 23.33 33.64 -17.60
CA ALA A 183 21.98 33.42 -18.09
C ALA A 183 21.99 33.47 -19.63
N SER A 184 21.19 32.62 -20.28
CA SER A 184 20.75 32.88 -21.65
C SER A 184 19.31 32.39 -21.83
N SER A 185 18.48 33.31 -22.30
CA SER A 185 17.08 33.15 -22.65
C SER A 185 16.95 32.60 -24.06
N LEU A 186 15.97 31.72 -24.30
CA LEU A 186 15.39 31.52 -25.63
C LEU A 186 13.91 31.17 -25.50
N ALA A 187 13.07 32.12 -25.94
CA ALA A 187 11.64 31.99 -26.08
C ALA A 187 11.32 31.22 -27.37
N GLY A 188 10.54 30.15 -27.26
CA GLY A 188 10.04 29.34 -28.37
C GLY A 188 8.52 29.36 -28.42
N SER A 189 7.99 29.92 -29.50
CA SER A 189 6.58 30.18 -29.80
C SER A 189 5.74 28.89 -29.93
N ALA A 190 4.59 28.84 -29.25
CA ALA A 190 3.64 27.73 -29.29
C ALA A 190 2.46 28.04 -30.23
N ARG A 191 2.29 27.21 -31.28
CA ARG A 191 1.15 27.24 -32.21
C ARG A 191 0.05 26.32 -31.69
N ARG A 192 -1.06 26.89 -31.22
CA ARG A 192 -2.26 26.16 -30.76
C ARG A 192 -3.12 25.73 -31.96
N GLN A 193 -3.44 24.44 -32.05
CA GLN A 193 -4.58 23.94 -32.83
C GLN A 193 -5.75 23.69 -31.87
N THR A 194 -6.89 24.29 -32.18
CA THR A 194 -8.17 24.09 -31.48
C THR A 194 -8.91 22.91 -32.10
N VAL A 195 -9.17 21.88 -31.30
CA VAL A 195 -10.11 20.79 -31.64
C VAL A 195 -11.33 20.90 -30.74
N VAL A 196 -12.51 20.94 -31.36
CA VAL A 196 -13.82 21.04 -30.71
C VAL A 196 -14.28 19.66 -30.26
N PRO A 197 -14.67 19.43 -28.99
CA PRO A 197 -15.26 18.16 -28.58
C PRO A 197 -16.79 18.19 -28.59
N MET A 198 -17.32 17.04 -29.02
CA MET A 198 -18.71 16.63 -29.18
C MET A 198 -19.39 16.43 -27.80
N ARG A 199 -20.67 16.86 -27.69
CA ARG A 199 -21.46 16.89 -26.46
C ARG A 199 -21.78 15.47 -25.94
N GLN A 200 -21.40 15.17 -24.69
CA GLN A 200 -21.99 14.11 -23.86
C GLN A 200 -22.84 14.74 -22.74
N ALA A 201 -23.94 14.07 -22.39
CA ALA A 201 -24.94 14.55 -21.43
C ALA A 201 -24.34 14.81 -20.04
N LYS A 202 -24.48 16.06 -19.58
CA LYS A 202 -23.91 16.60 -18.34
C LYS A 202 -24.86 16.36 -17.18
N VAL A 203 -24.50 15.47 -16.26
CA VAL A 203 -25.08 15.44 -14.92
C VAL A 203 -24.57 16.69 -14.19
N SER A 204 -25.38 17.75 -14.17
CA SER A 204 -25.02 19.03 -13.54
C SER A 204 -25.13 18.93 -12.02
N ALA A 205 -24.12 18.36 -11.38
CA ALA A 205 -23.83 18.66 -9.99
C ALA A 205 -23.10 20.02 -9.96
N THR A 206 -23.85 21.11 -10.09
CA THR A 206 -23.37 22.48 -9.87
C THR A 206 -23.20 22.72 -8.37
N ALA A 207 -22.36 21.92 -7.71
CA ALA A 207 -21.76 22.34 -6.47
C ALA A 207 -20.77 23.44 -6.86
N THR A 208 -21.06 24.69 -6.50
CA THR A 208 -20.02 25.72 -6.40
C THR A 208 -18.85 25.06 -5.69
N ALA A 209 -17.67 25.04 -6.32
CA ALA A 209 -16.46 24.40 -5.82
C ALA A 209 -16.01 25.13 -4.55
N GLY A 210 -16.75 24.93 -3.46
CA GLY A 210 -16.45 25.44 -2.15
C GLY A 210 -15.16 24.79 -1.70
N LEU A 211 -14.29 25.61 -1.11
CA LEU A 211 -13.08 25.14 -0.47
C LEU A 211 -13.43 23.98 0.48
N LEU A 212 -12.65 22.90 0.42
CA LEU A 212 -12.84 21.75 1.31
C LEU A 212 -12.81 22.24 2.77
N SER A 213 -13.83 21.91 3.53
CA SER A 213 -14.00 22.35 4.92
C SER A 213 -14.50 21.21 5.80
N LYS A 214 -14.25 21.30 7.11
CA LYS A 214 -14.81 20.38 8.10
C LYS A 214 -16.26 20.74 8.41
N LYS A 215 -17.10 19.72 8.59
CA LYS A 215 -18.49 19.83 9.08
C LYS A 215 -18.63 19.02 10.37
N ARG A 216 -19.50 19.42 11.28
CA ARG A 216 -19.70 18.67 12.53
C ARG A 216 -20.75 17.58 12.34
N LEU A 217 -20.47 16.39 12.84
CA LEU A 217 -21.38 15.25 12.84
C LEU A 217 -21.52 14.73 14.26
N THR A 218 -22.69 14.94 14.86
CA THR A 218 -22.98 14.46 16.21
C THR A 218 -23.56 13.05 16.12
N MET A 219 -22.98 12.12 16.87
CA MET A 219 -23.52 10.77 16.98
C MET A 219 -24.76 10.78 17.88
N SER A 220 -25.93 10.45 17.33
CA SER A 220 -27.15 10.22 18.11
C SER A 220 -27.15 8.79 18.66
N GLY A 221 -26.82 8.63 19.94
CA GLY A 221 -26.87 7.33 20.62
C GLY A 221 -25.92 7.26 21.81
N ARG A 222 -26.40 6.71 22.94
CA ARG A 222 -25.70 6.78 24.23
C ARG A 222 -24.65 5.68 24.48
N SER A 223 -24.44 4.67 23.62
CA SER A 223 -23.67 3.50 24.10
C SER A 223 -22.84 2.68 23.11
N SER A 224 -22.50 3.18 21.92
CA SER A 224 -21.61 2.41 21.02
C SER A 224 -20.23 3.04 20.95
N SER A 225 -19.21 2.33 21.42
CA SER A 225 -17.80 2.64 21.15
C SER A 225 -17.45 2.58 19.66
N THR A 226 -18.35 2.05 18.83
CA THR A 226 -18.19 1.90 17.39
C THR A 226 -19.04 2.93 16.64
N PHE A 227 -18.40 3.66 15.72
CA PHE A 227 -19.09 4.58 14.82
C PHE A 227 -19.97 3.81 13.82
N ASP A 228 -21.25 4.19 13.74
CA ASP A 228 -22.18 3.72 12.71
C ASP A 228 -22.69 4.90 11.88
N PRO A 229 -22.36 4.98 10.57
CA PRO A 229 -22.86 6.05 9.72
C PRO A 229 -24.38 6.01 9.51
N ASN A 230 -25.05 4.86 9.74
CA ASN A 230 -26.50 4.79 9.60
C ASN A 230 -27.23 5.56 10.71
N ALA A 231 -26.62 5.68 11.90
CA ALA A 231 -27.14 6.49 12.98
C ALA A 231 -27.20 8.00 12.64
N CYS A 232 -26.42 8.45 11.66
CA CYS A 232 -26.38 9.84 11.19
C CYS A 232 -26.69 9.97 9.69
N PHE A 233 -27.44 9.00 9.14
CA PHE A 233 -27.70 8.86 7.71
C PHE A 233 -28.31 10.12 7.08
N SER A 234 -29.36 10.69 7.69
CA SER A 234 -30.06 11.86 7.14
C SER A 234 -29.15 13.09 7.02
N VAL A 235 -28.32 13.34 8.03
CA VAL A 235 -27.34 14.44 8.04
C VAL A 235 -26.28 14.21 6.98
N LEU A 236 -25.74 12.99 6.86
CA LEU A 236 -24.75 12.64 5.85
C LEU A 236 -25.30 12.84 4.43
N VAL A 237 -26.50 12.34 4.15
CA VAL A 237 -27.14 12.47 2.82
C VAL A 237 -27.34 13.95 2.46
N SER A 238 -27.82 14.75 3.40
CA SER A 238 -28.01 16.19 3.21
C SER A 238 -26.68 16.94 2.94
N GLU A 239 -25.68 16.79 3.81
CA GLU A 239 -24.40 17.50 3.70
C GLU A 239 -23.54 17.07 2.50
N LEU A 240 -23.71 15.83 2.05
CA LEU A 240 -23.09 15.31 0.82
C LEU A 240 -23.82 15.75 -0.45
N GLY A 241 -24.95 16.46 -0.33
CA GLY A 241 -25.76 16.91 -1.47
C GLY A 241 -26.33 15.74 -2.28
N LEU A 242 -26.55 14.60 -1.62
CA LEU A 242 -27.11 13.41 -2.26
C LEU A 242 -28.62 13.57 -2.30
N GLN A 243 -29.12 14.20 -3.36
CA GLN A 243 -30.55 14.23 -3.60
C GLN A 243 -30.98 12.87 -4.12
N GLY A 244 -31.91 12.24 -3.40
CA GLY A 244 -32.76 11.26 -4.04
C GLY A 244 -33.55 12.03 -5.10
N GLY A 245 -33.43 11.65 -6.37
CA GLY A 245 -34.32 12.20 -7.39
C GLY A 245 -35.76 12.03 -6.92
N THR A 246 -36.65 12.92 -7.36
CA THR A 246 -38.07 12.93 -6.99
C THR A 246 -38.81 11.61 -7.26
N GLY A 247 -38.17 10.63 -7.93
CA GLY A 247 -38.55 9.22 -7.90
C GLY A 247 -37.63 8.41 -6.98
N SER A 248 -38.22 7.75 -5.97
CA SER A 248 -37.69 6.73 -5.05
C SER A 248 -36.22 6.31 -5.20
N SER A 249 -35.29 7.26 -5.07
CA SER A 249 -33.88 6.97 -5.25
C SER A 249 -33.36 6.29 -3.98
N SER A 250 -32.98 5.03 -4.09
CA SER A 250 -32.48 4.27 -2.95
C SER A 250 -31.04 4.67 -2.65
N ILE A 251 -30.86 5.36 -1.52
CA ILE A 251 -29.54 5.66 -0.97
C ILE A 251 -29.27 4.66 0.16
N THR A 252 -28.13 3.98 0.11
CA THR A 252 -27.73 3.04 1.18
C THR A 252 -26.27 3.24 1.54
N ILE A 253 -25.92 3.02 2.81
CA ILE A 253 -24.55 3.05 3.30
C ILE A 253 -24.19 1.65 3.79
N ASN A 254 -23.25 1.00 3.10
CA ASN A 254 -22.86 -0.38 3.40
C ASN A 254 -21.41 -0.44 3.87
N SER A 255 -21.16 -1.11 4.99
CA SER A 255 -19.80 -1.35 5.49
C SER A 255 -19.03 -2.28 4.54
N MET A 256 -17.75 -1.97 4.28
CA MET A 256 -16.87 -2.85 3.52
C MET A 256 -16.40 -4.00 4.41
N ARG A 257 -16.81 -5.23 4.09
CA ARG A 257 -16.37 -6.44 4.80
C ARG A 257 -14.88 -6.71 4.55
N GLY A 258 -14.17 -7.23 5.55
CA GLY A 258 -12.78 -7.68 5.42
C GLY A 258 -11.69 -6.60 5.55
N PHE A 259 -12.07 -5.34 5.75
CA PHE A 259 -11.15 -4.21 5.94
C PHE A 259 -11.21 -3.61 7.35
N THR A 260 -11.28 -4.46 8.36
CA THR A 260 -11.24 -4.08 9.79
C THR A 260 -9.81 -4.01 10.34
N GLY A 261 -8.79 -3.92 9.48
CA GLY A 261 -7.39 -3.85 9.86
C GLY A 261 -6.66 -2.65 9.29
N GLY A 262 -5.85 -1.97 10.11
CA GLY A 262 -5.14 -0.74 9.75
C GLY A 262 -5.49 0.40 10.72
N MET A 263 -4.92 1.58 10.54
CA MET A 263 -5.21 2.77 11.38
C MET A 263 -6.58 3.41 11.07
N ASN A 264 -7.44 2.71 10.33
CA ASN A 264 -8.74 3.19 9.89
C ASN A 264 -9.81 2.64 10.84
N GLY A 265 -10.72 3.49 11.30
CA GLY A 265 -11.85 3.12 12.15
C GLY A 265 -13.01 2.48 11.39
N GLY A 266 -12.91 2.37 10.06
CA GLY A 266 -13.86 1.69 9.18
C GLY A 266 -13.93 2.31 7.79
N ILE A 267 -14.46 1.54 6.84
CA ILE A 267 -14.72 1.97 5.45
C ILE A 267 -16.16 1.60 5.09
N TRP A 268 -16.90 2.55 4.51
CA TRP A 268 -18.26 2.33 4.00
C TRP A 268 -18.41 2.85 2.58
N PHE A 269 -19.33 2.28 1.83
CA PHE A 269 -19.72 2.77 0.51
C PHE A 269 -21.13 3.33 0.55
N VAL A 270 -21.27 4.55 0.06
CA VAL A 270 -22.57 5.17 -0.21
C VAL A 270 -22.98 4.80 -1.62
N LYS A 271 -24.07 4.03 -1.73
CA LYS A 271 -24.73 3.70 -3.00
C LYS A 271 -25.87 4.65 -3.24
N VAL A 272 -25.97 5.14 -4.47
CA VAL A 272 -27.12 5.91 -4.96
C VAL A 272 -27.66 5.18 -6.18
N ASN A 273 -28.92 4.73 -6.11
CA ASN A 273 -29.56 3.92 -7.15
C ASN A 273 -28.74 2.65 -7.48
N GLY A 274 -28.30 1.94 -6.44
CA GLY A 274 -27.50 0.71 -6.55
C GLY A 274 -26.03 0.92 -6.92
N VAL A 275 -25.62 2.11 -7.38
CA VAL A 275 -24.25 2.39 -7.82
C VAL A 275 -23.45 3.03 -6.68
N ASN A 276 -22.28 2.47 -6.37
CA ASN A 276 -21.32 3.07 -5.44
C ASN A 276 -20.89 4.47 -5.95
N LYS A 277 -21.19 5.52 -5.18
CA LYS A 277 -20.83 6.90 -5.53
C LYS A 277 -19.69 7.45 -4.68
N LEU A 278 -19.75 7.18 -3.38
CA LEU A 278 -18.77 7.69 -2.42
C LEU A 278 -18.25 6.56 -1.53
N CYS A 279 -16.99 6.70 -1.14
CA CYS A 279 -16.34 5.94 -0.08
C CYS A 279 -16.25 6.85 1.15
N LEU A 280 -16.63 6.35 2.31
CA LEU A 280 -16.48 7.00 3.60
C LEU A 280 -15.35 6.30 4.36
N LYS A 281 -14.30 7.03 4.72
CA LYS A 281 -13.15 6.54 5.49
C LYS A 281 -13.15 7.20 6.86
N LEU A 282 -13.30 6.42 7.93
CA LEU A 282 -13.18 6.93 9.30
C LEU A 282 -11.72 6.82 9.74
N VAL A 283 -11.16 7.93 10.21
CA VAL A 283 -9.79 8.02 10.69
C VAL A 283 -9.76 8.69 12.06
N SER A 284 -8.71 8.45 12.85
CA SER A 284 -8.53 9.18 14.10
C SER A 284 -8.33 10.68 13.83
N ALA A 285 -9.04 11.52 14.57
CA ALA A 285 -8.83 12.98 14.58
C ALA A 285 -7.65 13.38 15.49
N GLN A 286 -7.00 12.40 16.14
CA GLN A 286 -5.86 12.65 17.00
C GLN A 286 -4.57 12.52 16.19
N ARG A 287 -3.67 13.49 16.40
CA ARG A 287 -2.32 13.43 15.86
C ARG A 287 -1.57 12.28 16.52
N LYS A 288 -0.90 11.46 15.72
CA LYS A 288 -0.04 10.39 16.24
C LYS A 288 1.27 10.92 16.83
N CYS A 289 1.66 12.10 16.36
CA CYS A 289 2.88 12.80 16.69
C CYS A 289 2.55 14.29 16.56
N ALA A 290 2.95 15.13 17.51
CA ALA A 290 2.55 16.54 17.56
C ALA A 290 2.90 17.28 16.26
N GLN A 291 4.05 16.94 15.67
CA GLN A 291 4.61 17.53 14.46
C GLN A 291 3.91 17.09 13.17
N LEU A 292 3.19 15.97 13.18
CA LEU A 292 2.53 15.45 11.98
C LEU A 292 1.05 15.88 11.94
N PRO A 293 0.55 16.39 10.81
CA PRO A 293 -0.87 16.67 10.66
C PRO A 293 -1.68 15.38 10.78
N THR A 294 -2.94 15.50 11.18
CA THR A 294 -3.91 14.42 10.98
C THR A 294 -4.15 14.24 9.48
N GLU A 295 -4.68 13.09 9.06
CA GLU A 295 -5.01 12.88 7.65
C GLU A 295 -6.02 13.92 7.14
N ALA A 296 -7.01 14.29 7.97
CA ALA A 296 -7.97 15.35 7.64
C ALA A 296 -7.30 16.73 7.51
N ASP A 297 -6.38 17.08 8.42
CA ASP A 297 -5.66 18.36 8.34
C ASP A 297 -4.77 18.41 7.09
N ASN A 298 -4.14 17.29 6.72
CA ASN A 298 -3.32 17.20 5.51
C ASN A 298 -4.17 17.47 4.25
N TYR A 299 -5.36 16.88 4.13
CA TYR A 299 -6.24 17.14 3.00
C TYR A 299 -6.69 18.59 2.90
N LEU A 300 -6.96 19.25 4.03
CA LEU A 300 -7.34 20.66 4.02
C LEU A 300 -6.19 21.57 3.59
N ASP A 301 -4.96 21.29 4.05
CA ASP A 301 -3.77 22.02 3.61
C ASP A 301 -3.55 21.84 2.10
N LEU A 302 -3.62 20.60 1.62
CA LEU A 302 -3.49 20.27 0.20
C LEU A 302 -4.57 20.94 -0.66
N ALA A 303 -5.83 20.91 -0.24
CA ALA A 303 -6.93 21.58 -0.95
C ALA A 303 -6.73 23.09 -1.02
N LYS A 304 -6.20 23.71 0.05
CA LYS A 304 -5.88 25.13 0.09
C LYS A 304 -4.71 25.48 -0.83
N ARG A 305 -3.65 24.66 -0.84
CA ARG A 305 -2.45 24.87 -1.66
C ARG A 305 -2.67 24.56 -3.14
N PHE A 306 -3.50 23.56 -3.42
CA PHE A 306 -3.77 23.05 -4.76
C PHE A 306 -5.29 22.91 -4.99
N PRO A 307 -6.01 24.02 -5.24
CA PRO A 307 -7.47 23.97 -5.46
C PRO A 307 -7.91 23.10 -6.65
N CYS A 308 -6.99 22.78 -7.57
CA CYS A 308 -7.25 21.84 -8.67
C CYS A 308 -7.51 20.40 -8.17
N LEU A 309 -7.04 20.02 -6.98
CA LEU A 309 -7.28 18.69 -6.39
C LEU A 309 -8.76 18.44 -6.12
N THR A 310 -9.53 19.48 -5.75
CA THR A 310 -10.97 19.36 -5.51
C THR A 310 -11.79 19.39 -6.81
N CYS A 311 -11.17 19.74 -7.94
CA CYS A 311 -11.85 19.85 -9.23
C CYS A 311 -11.77 18.53 -10.02
N ARG A 312 -12.91 17.81 -10.09
CA ARG A 312 -13.03 16.52 -10.79
C ARG A 312 -12.66 16.56 -12.28
N SER A 313 -12.84 17.69 -12.96
CA SER A 313 -12.50 17.82 -14.38
C SER A 313 -11.02 18.05 -14.65
N THR A 314 -10.18 18.08 -13.60
CA THR A 314 -8.74 18.27 -13.74
C THR A 314 -7.98 17.12 -13.06
N LEU A 315 -6.99 17.40 -12.23
CA LEU A 315 -6.26 16.38 -11.48
C LEU A 315 -7.15 15.61 -10.50
N GLY A 316 -8.26 16.21 -10.04
CA GLY A 316 -9.24 15.53 -9.19
C GLY A 316 -9.96 14.35 -9.85
N GLY A 317 -9.83 14.15 -11.17
CA GLY A 317 -10.28 12.92 -11.84
C GLY A 317 -9.27 11.76 -11.75
N LEU A 318 -7.99 12.08 -11.55
CA LEU A 318 -6.91 11.10 -11.36
C LEU A 318 -6.78 10.68 -9.88
N LEU A 319 -7.29 11.48 -8.95
CA LEU A 319 -7.18 11.26 -7.51
C LEU A 319 -8.56 11.01 -6.90
N ALA A 320 -8.69 10.03 -6.02
CA ALA A 320 -9.86 9.93 -5.15
C ALA A 320 -9.81 10.96 -4.01
N PHE A 321 -9.68 12.25 -4.36
CA PHE A 321 -9.52 13.33 -3.40
C PHE A 321 -10.82 13.59 -2.63
N PRO A 322 -10.76 13.94 -1.33
CA PRO A 322 -11.97 14.16 -0.53
C PRO A 322 -12.88 15.24 -1.09
N VAL A 323 -14.18 14.98 -1.06
CA VAL A 323 -15.23 15.95 -1.39
C VAL A 323 -15.82 16.60 -0.14
N ARG A 324 -15.78 15.91 1.01
CA ARG A 324 -16.22 16.40 2.32
C ARG A 324 -15.43 15.74 3.45
N ILE A 325 -15.26 16.46 4.56
CA ILE A 325 -14.69 15.94 5.80
C ILE A 325 -15.62 16.31 6.95
N PHE A 326 -15.90 15.35 7.83
CA PHE A 326 -16.69 15.57 9.03
C PHE A 326 -15.84 15.37 10.29
N ASP A 327 -15.97 16.26 11.26
CA ASP A 327 -15.57 16.07 12.65
C ASP A 327 -16.67 15.24 13.35
N VAL A 328 -16.35 14.00 13.70
CA VAL A 328 -17.26 13.11 14.42
C VAL A 328 -17.13 13.39 15.91
N LEU A 329 -18.20 13.93 16.48
CA LEU A 329 -18.28 14.33 17.87
C LEU A 329 -18.78 13.15 18.72
N SER A 330 -17.98 12.80 19.73
CA SER A 330 -18.40 11.91 20.79
C SER A 330 -18.87 12.72 21.99
N PRO A 331 -20.06 12.45 22.53
CA PRO A 331 -20.48 13.04 23.80
C PRO A 331 -19.57 12.54 24.93
N THR A 332 -19.15 13.43 25.83
CA THR A 332 -18.46 13.06 27.07
C THR A 332 -19.44 13.07 28.25
N PRO A 333 -19.15 12.36 29.36
CA PRO A 333 -19.98 12.40 30.57
C PRO A 333 -20.19 13.81 31.13
N SER A 334 -19.22 14.71 30.93
CA SER A 334 -19.29 16.11 31.32
C SER A 334 -20.21 16.98 30.43
N GLY A 335 -20.87 16.39 29.42
CA GLY A 335 -21.71 17.11 28.46
C GLY A 335 -20.94 17.86 27.37
N THR A 336 -19.60 17.93 27.46
CA THR A 336 -18.77 18.48 26.39
C THR A 336 -18.67 17.51 25.22
N SER A 337 -18.60 18.01 23.99
CA SER A 337 -18.36 17.16 22.82
C SER A 337 -16.89 17.23 22.44
N ARG A 338 -16.26 16.06 22.22
CA ARG A 338 -14.88 15.98 21.71
C ARG A 338 -14.85 15.36 20.32
N VAL A 339 -14.04 15.93 19.43
CA VAL A 339 -13.75 15.30 18.13
C VAL A 339 -12.81 14.12 18.36
N LEU A 340 -13.29 12.90 18.16
CA LEU A 340 -12.47 11.69 18.27
C LEU A 340 -12.01 11.18 16.90
N PHE A 341 -12.87 11.34 15.89
CA PHE A 341 -12.63 10.84 14.56
C PHE A 341 -12.95 11.88 13.50
N ASN A 342 -12.33 11.72 12.34
CA ASN A 342 -12.73 12.37 11.12
C ASN A 342 -13.33 11.36 10.16
N LEU A 343 -14.51 11.66 9.61
CA LEU A 343 -15.11 10.90 8.53
C LEU A 343 -14.83 11.61 7.21
N ILE A 344 -14.05 10.98 6.34
CA ILE A 344 -13.62 11.54 5.06
C ILE A 344 -14.47 10.91 3.96
N ALA A 345 -15.23 11.73 3.24
CA ALA A 345 -16.01 11.28 2.09
C ALA A 345 -15.24 11.60 0.80
N MET A 346 -15.01 10.57 -0.02
CA MET A 346 -14.25 10.66 -1.27
C MET A 346 -14.97 9.92 -2.41
N PRO A 347 -14.72 10.25 -3.68
CA PRO A 347 -15.23 9.48 -4.82
C PRO A 347 -14.76 8.03 -4.75
N VAL A 348 -15.59 7.10 -5.21
CA VAL A 348 -15.16 5.72 -5.40
C VAL A 348 -14.26 5.66 -6.63
N ALA A 349 -13.03 5.15 -6.45
CA ALA A 349 -12.14 4.87 -7.56
C ALA A 349 -12.76 3.81 -8.48
N LYS A 350 -12.77 4.07 -9.78
CA LYS A 350 -13.33 3.14 -10.78
C LYS A 350 -12.33 2.04 -11.11
N GLY A 351 -12.83 0.88 -11.51
CA GLY A 351 -12.01 -0.24 -11.97
C GLY A 351 -11.55 -1.17 -10.85
N VAL A 352 -10.43 -1.86 -11.10
CA VAL A 352 -9.86 -2.89 -10.22
C VAL A 352 -8.49 -2.45 -9.74
N ARG A 353 -8.04 -2.90 -8.57
CA ARG A 353 -6.71 -2.57 -8.07
C ARG A 353 -5.63 -3.08 -9.02
N LEU A 354 -4.58 -2.30 -9.24
CA LEU A 354 -3.47 -2.68 -10.10
C LEU A 354 -2.83 -4.00 -9.63
N ALA A 355 -2.67 -4.20 -8.32
CA ALA A 355 -2.16 -5.46 -7.78
C ALA A 355 -2.96 -6.70 -8.24
N GLU A 356 -4.29 -6.62 -8.19
CA GLU A 356 -5.19 -7.70 -8.59
C GLU A 356 -5.13 -7.95 -10.11
N ILE A 357 -5.05 -6.88 -10.91
CA ILE A 357 -4.90 -6.98 -12.36
C ILE A 357 -3.57 -7.64 -12.73
N LEU A 358 -2.47 -7.21 -12.10
CA LEU A 358 -1.14 -7.78 -12.35
C LEU A 358 -1.11 -9.27 -12.03
N GLY A 359 -1.65 -9.68 -10.86
CA GLY A 359 -1.73 -11.09 -10.47
C GLY A 359 -2.51 -11.93 -11.49
N ARG A 360 -3.73 -11.47 -11.85
CA ARG A 360 -4.59 -12.14 -12.83
C ARG A 360 -3.92 -12.28 -14.20
N LYS A 361 -3.31 -11.20 -14.72
CA LYS A 361 -2.68 -11.20 -16.04
C LYS A 361 -1.42 -12.04 -16.09
N VAL A 362 -0.58 -12.02 -15.04
CA VAL A 362 0.58 -12.92 -14.94
C VAL A 362 0.13 -14.38 -14.97
N HIS A 363 -0.91 -14.74 -14.20
CA HIS A 363 -1.45 -16.10 -14.19
C HIS A 363 -1.98 -16.52 -15.56
N ALA A 364 -2.70 -15.62 -16.23
CA ALA A 364 -3.21 -15.83 -17.59
C ALA A 364 -2.14 -15.72 -18.70
N ARG A 365 -0.88 -15.42 -18.34
CA ARG A 365 0.24 -15.14 -19.27
C ARG A 365 -0.07 -14.01 -20.27
N GLU A 366 -0.81 -13.01 -19.81
CA GLU A 366 -1.13 -11.80 -20.56
C GLU A 366 -0.11 -10.68 -20.31
N ASP A 367 0.09 -9.83 -21.32
CA ASP A 367 0.97 -8.67 -21.20
C ASP A 367 0.34 -7.56 -20.32
N ASN A 368 1.14 -7.05 -19.38
CA ASN A 368 0.80 -5.94 -18.48
C ASN A 368 1.35 -4.58 -18.94
N SER A 369 2.14 -4.55 -20.02
CA SER A 369 2.93 -3.38 -20.42
C SER A 369 2.07 -2.16 -20.74
N ALA A 370 0.92 -2.34 -21.40
CA ALA A 370 0.03 -1.22 -21.72
C ALA A 370 -0.50 -0.51 -20.46
N ILE A 371 -0.90 -1.28 -19.44
CA ILE A 371 -1.42 -0.75 -18.18
C ILE A 371 -0.32 -0.01 -17.42
N LEU A 372 0.86 -0.63 -17.29
CA LEU A 372 1.97 -0.02 -16.55
C LEU A 372 2.52 1.23 -17.24
N ARG A 373 2.55 1.25 -18.57
CA ARG A 373 2.86 2.45 -19.35
C ARG A 373 1.83 3.56 -19.12
N GLU A 374 0.54 3.23 -19.03
CA GLU A 374 -0.48 4.23 -18.69
C GLU A 374 -0.28 4.77 -17.27
N VAL A 375 -0.08 3.89 -16.29
CA VAL A 375 0.19 4.28 -14.89
C VAL A 375 1.39 5.21 -14.80
N GLY A 376 2.49 4.89 -15.49
CA GLY A 376 3.68 5.76 -15.58
C GLY A 376 3.34 7.14 -16.15
N ARG A 377 2.59 7.18 -17.25
CA ARG A 377 2.17 8.44 -17.89
C ARG A 377 1.31 9.29 -16.98
N GLN A 378 0.39 8.67 -16.24
CA GLN A 378 -0.49 9.38 -15.32
C GLN A 378 0.26 9.88 -14.07
N LEU A 379 1.23 9.12 -13.55
CA LEU A 379 2.10 9.59 -12.46
C LEU A 379 2.95 10.79 -12.92
N ARG A 380 3.54 10.73 -14.11
CA ARG A 380 4.28 11.86 -14.69
C ARG A 380 3.40 13.11 -14.78
N ARG A 381 2.18 12.98 -15.32
CA ARG A 381 1.21 14.08 -15.40
C ARG A 381 0.84 14.64 -14.03
N PHE A 382 0.70 13.77 -13.02
CA PHE A 382 0.47 14.17 -11.64
C PHE A 382 1.62 15.05 -11.12
N HIS A 383 2.87 14.61 -11.29
CA HIS A 383 4.05 15.41 -10.90
C HIS A 383 4.16 16.71 -11.70
N GLU A 384 3.99 16.69 -13.02
CA GLU A 384 4.05 17.88 -13.85
C GLU A 384 2.98 18.91 -13.45
N ARG A 385 1.75 18.47 -13.15
CA ARG A 385 0.66 19.39 -12.76
C ARG A 385 0.87 20.01 -11.38
N LEU A 386 1.36 19.25 -10.39
CA LEU A 386 1.55 19.76 -9.03
C LEU A 386 2.89 20.49 -8.83
N ASN A 387 3.95 20.02 -9.50
CA ASN A 387 5.31 20.51 -9.31
C ASN A 387 5.75 21.46 -10.44
N GLY A 388 5.18 21.35 -11.64
CA GLY A 388 5.57 22.17 -12.80
C GLY A 388 5.22 23.66 -12.68
N SER A 389 4.36 24.04 -11.72
CA SER A 389 4.09 25.45 -11.39
C SER A 389 5.04 26.01 -10.33
N THR A 390 5.96 25.20 -9.82
CA THR A 390 6.81 25.55 -8.69
C THR A 390 8.23 25.79 -9.18
N GLY A 391 8.71 27.03 -9.02
CA GLY A 391 10.09 27.38 -9.34
C GLY A 391 11.11 26.58 -8.53
N PRO A 392 12.40 26.66 -8.88
CA PRO A 392 13.47 25.95 -8.19
C PRO A 392 13.42 26.21 -6.67
N GLY A 393 13.49 25.14 -5.86
CA GLY A 393 13.52 25.20 -4.39
C GLY A 393 12.19 24.93 -3.67
N ARG A 394 11.11 24.62 -4.38
CA ARG A 394 9.86 24.16 -3.74
C ARG A 394 9.85 22.63 -3.55
N LEU A 395 9.21 22.21 -2.47
CA LEU A 395 9.05 20.81 -2.11
C LEU A 395 8.25 20.07 -3.18
N GLU A 396 8.86 19.04 -3.76
CA GLU A 396 8.22 18.16 -4.72
C GLU A 396 7.05 17.42 -4.03
N ILE A 397 5.84 17.60 -4.55
CA ILE A 397 4.67 16.89 -4.06
C ILE A 397 4.71 15.47 -4.60
N GLN A 398 4.82 14.54 -3.67
CA GLN A 398 4.76 13.10 -3.89
C GLN A 398 3.47 12.56 -3.29
N HIS A 399 2.91 11.50 -3.86
CA HIS A 399 1.88 10.65 -3.30
C HIS A 399 2.35 9.95 -2.02
N THR A 400 3.65 9.64 -1.90
CA THR A 400 4.37 9.07 -0.73
C THR A 400 4.14 7.61 -0.40
N ASP A 401 3.02 7.04 -0.85
CA ASP A 401 2.72 5.60 -0.75
C ASP A 401 2.28 5.03 -2.11
N PHE A 402 3.02 5.36 -3.17
CA PHE A 402 2.66 4.98 -4.54
C PHE A 402 3.00 3.50 -4.82
N GLN A 403 2.04 2.61 -4.55
CA GLN A 403 2.18 1.16 -4.68
C GLN A 403 0.96 0.54 -5.38
N PRO A 404 1.06 -0.69 -5.94
CA PRO A 404 -0.01 -1.27 -6.77
C PRO A 404 -1.38 -1.40 -6.09
N CYS A 405 -1.43 -1.50 -4.76
CA CYS A 405 -2.69 -1.56 -4.01
C CYS A 405 -3.42 -0.22 -3.86
N ASN A 406 -2.71 0.89 -4.09
CA ASN A 406 -3.23 2.25 -4.01
C ASN A 406 -3.55 2.83 -5.40
N ILE A 407 -3.56 1.99 -6.43
CA ILE A 407 -3.82 2.36 -7.82
C ILE A 407 -4.99 1.52 -8.31
N PHE A 408 -6.00 2.17 -8.86
CA PHE A 408 -7.14 1.54 -9.52
C PHE A 408 -7.08 1.81 -11.02
N VAL A 409 -7.43 0.79 -11.80
CA VAL A 409 -7.42 0.84 -13.26
C VAL A 409 -8.76 0.34 -13.79
N ASP A 410 -9.44 1.21 -14.54
CA ASP A 410 -10.65 0.93 -15.30
C ASP A 410 -10.25 0.49 -16.71
N GLU A 411 -9.90 -0.79 -16.87
CA GLU A 411 -9.37 -1.36 -18.12
C GLU A 411 -10.20 -1.02 -19.38
N PRO A 412 -11.55 -1.05 -19.36
CA PRO A 412 -12.36 -0.62 -20.51
C PRO A 412 -12.14 0.83 -20.95
N ASN A 413 -11.67 1.69 -20.05
CA ASN A 413 -11.41 3.12 -20.29
C ASN A 413 -9.90 3.44 -20.26
N LEU A 414 -9.03 2.44 -20.36
CA LEU A 414 -7.58 2.64 -20.32
C LEU A 414 -7.13 3.55 -21.47
N GLY A 415 -6.41 4.62 -21.13
CA GLY A 415 -5.96 5.64 -22.09
C GLY A 415 -7.05 6.59 -22.59
N VAL A 416 -8.29 6.43 -22.13
CA VAL A 416 -9.42 7.30 -22.49
C VAL A 416 -9.60 8.41 -21.45
N GLY A 417 -9.82 9.64 -21.92
CA GLY A 417 -10.04 10.80 -21.05
C GLY A 417 -8.77 11.34 -20.38
N GLU A 418 -8.93 12.32 -19.49
CA GLU A 418 -7.78 12.99 -18.86
C GLU A 418 -6.95 12.08 -17.96
N ASN A 419 -7.61 11.22 -17.19
CA ASN A 419 -6.97 10.31 -16.25
C ASN A 419 -6.57 8.96 -16.86
N GLY A 420 -6.88 8.73 -18.15
CA GLY A 420 -6.54 7.48 -18.86
C GLY A 420 -7.11 6.22 -18.21
N GLY A 421 -8.23 6.32 -17.49
CA GLY A 421 -8.80 5.18 -16.75
C GLY A 421 -8.03 4.81 -15.48
N VAL A 422 -7.11 5.63 -15.00
CA VAL A 422 -6.33 5.39 -13.77
C VAL A 422 -6.85 6.26 -12.62
N THR A 423 -6.85 5.76 -11.40
CA THR A 423 -7.17 6.54 -10.19
C THR A 423 -6.25 6.17 -9.03
N PHE A 424 -5.65 7.17 -8.39
CA PHE A 424 -4.82 7.00 -7.19
C PHE A 424 -5.65 7.20 -5.91
N VAL A 425 -5.39 6.39 -4.89
CA VAL A 425 -6.11 6.39 -3.61
C VAL A 425 -5.14 6.36 -2.42
N ASP A 426 -5.66 6.52 -1.21
CA ASP A 426 -4.86 6.54 0.03
C ASP A 426 -3.85 7.70 0.08
N LEU A 427 -4.36 8.90 -0.23
CA LEU A 427 -3.60 10.16 -0.35
C LEU A 427 -3.21 10.79 1.00
N GLY A 428 -3.36 10.06 2.11
CA GLY A 428 -3.24 10.63 3.46
C GLY A 428 -1.82 11.09 3.80
N GLY A 429 -0.80 10.51 3.17
CA GLY A 429 0.61 10.92 3.29
C GLY A 429 1.07 11.94 2.25
N MET A 430 0.22 12.30 1.28
CA MET A 430 0.62 13.16 0.16
C MET A 430 1.20 14.49 0.66
N GLY A 431 2.30 14.94 0.07
CA GLY A 431 2.99 16.19 0.44
C GLY A 431 3.94 16.09 1.64
N VAL A 432 4.06 14.91 2.28
CA VAL A 432 5.10 14.65 3.28
C VAL A 432 6.44 14.42 2.57
N THR A 433 7.52 15.01 3.09
CA THR A 433 8.86 14.79 2.56
C THR A 433 9.29 13.33 2.74
N VAL A 434 9.52 12.65 1.62
CA VAL A 434 9.99 11.27 1.57
C VAL A 434 11.42 11.19 1.06
N LYS A 435 12.14 10.11 1.40
CA LYS A 435 13.48 9.85 0.85
C LYS A 435 13.41 9.25 -0.56
N GLU A 436 12.37 8.46 -0.80
CA GLU A 436 12.12 7.71 -2.02
C GLU A 436 10.89 8.33 -2.67
N GLY A 437 10.99 8.72 -3.95
CA GLY A 437 9.89 9.26 -4.71
C GLY A 437 8.90 8.18 -5.13
N ASP A 438 7.77 8.60 -5.69
CA ASP A 438 6.71 7.69 -6.12
C ASP A 438 7.15 6.74 -7.24
N TYR A 439 8.06 7.21 -8.11
CA TYR A 439 8.63 6.39 -9.18
C TYR A 439 9.46 5.23 -8.62
N GLU A 440 10.43 5.54 -7.75
CA GLU A 440 11.29 4.54 -7.13
C GLU A 440 10.45 3.55 -6.31
N HIS A 441 9.47 4.06 -5.58
CA HIS A 441 8.60 3.27 -4.72
C HIS A 441 7.76 2.24 -5.50
N LEU A 442 7.21 2.61 -6.66
CA LEU A 442 6.50 1.65 -7.51
C LEU A 442 7.46 0.63 -8.13
N VAL A 443 8.63 1.06 -8.61
CA VAL A 443 9.65 0.14 -9.16
C VAL A 443 10.07 -0.89 -8.12
N LYS A 444 10.31 -0.46 -6.88
CA LYS A 444 10.61 -1.34 -5.75
C LYS A 444 9.46 -2.32 -5.49
N SER A 445 8.21 -1.84 -5.50
CA SER A 445 7.02 -2.68 -5.34
C SER A 445 6.90 -3.74 -6.45
N LEU A 446 7.18 -3.39 -7.70
CA LEU A 446 7.17 -4.33 -8.83
C LEU A 446 8.27 -5.39 -8.71
N ARG A 447 9.46 -5.01 -8.23
CA ARG A 447 10.57 -5.95 -7.96
C ARG A 447 10.22 -6.95 -6.87
N LEU A 448 9.54 -6.50 -5.81
CA LEU A 448 9.05 -7.39 -4.75
C LEU A 448 8.03 -8.41 -5.29
N LEU A 449 7.08 -7.96 -6.12
CA LEU A 449 6.15 -8.86 -6.81
C LEU A 449 6.87 -9.86 -7.72
N GLY A 450 7.97 -9.44 -8.34
CA GLY A 450 8.87 -10.28 -9.14
C GLY A 450 9.46 -11.48 -8.43
N GLN A 451 9.57 -11.45 -7.09
CA GLN A 451 9.99 -12.62 -6.31
C GLN A 451 9.00 -13.78 -6.47
N THR A 452 7.73 -13.47 -6.72
CA THR A 452 6.67 -14.47 -6.98
C THR A 452 6.44 -14.67 -8.47
N TYR A 453 6.43 -13.59 -9.26
CA TYR A 453 6.05 -13.64 -10.68
C TYR A 453 7.21 -13.85 -11.67
N GLY A 454 8.45 -13.90 -11.17
CA GLY A 454 9.65 -14.12 -11.97
C GLY A 454 10.29 -12.83 -12.50
N GLN A 455 11.54 -12.95 -12.97
CA GLN A 455 12.34 -11.81 -13.42
C GLN A 455 11.87 -11.20 -14.74
N ASP A 456 11.27 -12.01 -15.63
CA ASP A 456 10.70 -11.51 -16.88
C ASP A 456 9.55 -10.52 -16.61
N PHE A 457 8.70 -10.82 -15.62
CA PHE A 457 7.66 -9.90 -15.16
C PHE A 457 8.27 -8.57 -14.72
N VAL A 458 9.33 -8.59 -13.89
CA VAL A 458 10.00 -7.37 -13.41
C VAL A 458 10.54 -6.56 -14.58
N ARG A 459 11.30 -7.21 -15.48
CA ARG A 459 11.93 -6.56 -16.63
C ARG A 459 10.89 -5.86 -17.50
N MET A 460 9.83 -6.57 -17.89
CA MET A 460 8.76 -6.01 -18.72
C MET A 460 7.99 -4.90 -18.00
N SER A 461 7.61 -5.15 -16.74
CA SER A 461 6.79 -4.22 -15.95
C SER A 461 7.50 -2.91 -15.66
N VAL A 462 8.75 -2.99 -15.19
CA VAL A 462 9.58 -1.81 -14.91
C VAL A 462 9.88 -1.07 -16.20
N SER A 463 10.24 -1.76 -17.28
CA SER A 463 10.50 -1.12 -18.57
C SER A 463 9.27 -0.36 -19.09
N ALA A 464 8.09 -0.96 -19.04
CA ALA A 464 6.86 -0.34 -19.53
C ALA A 464 6.45 0.86 -18.67
N PHE A 465 6.55 0.75 -17.34
CA PHE A 465 6.29 1.87 -16.43
C PHE A 465 7.27 3.03 -16.65
N THR A 466 8.56 2.73 -16.78
CA THR A 466 9.64 3.70 -17.04
C THR A 466 9.40 4.47 -18.34
N ASP A 467 9.07 3.74 -19.41
CA ASP A 467 8.71 4.28 -20.72
C ASP A 467 7.49 5.21 -20.61
N GLY A 468 6.45 4.77 -19.91
CA GLY A 468 5.25 5.59 -19.66
C GLY A 468 5.52 6.87 -18.88
N TYR A 469 6.36 6.79 -17.84
CA TYR A 469 6.75 7.92 -17.02
C TYR A 469 7.69 8.89 -17.76
N GLY A 470 8.37 8.44 -18.82
CA GLY A 470 9.34 9.25 -19.57
C GLY A 470 10.63 9.51 -18.79
N HIS A 471 11.02 8.58 -17.91
CA HIS A 471 12.34 8.62 -17.29
C HIS A 471 13.35 8.12 -18.34
N ASP A 472 13.86 9.03 -19.16
CA ASP A 472 14.87 8.70 -20.14
C ASP A 472 16.09 8.11 -19.42
N ALA A 473 16.43 6.86 -19.74
CA ALA A 473 17.67 6.19 -19.30
C ALA A 473 18.96 6.99 -19.67
N ARG A 474 18.82 8.05 -20.47
CA ARG A 474 19.91 8.90 -20.97
C ARG A 474 20.36 9.98 -19.99
N GLY A 475 19.64 10.20 -18.88
CA GLY A 475 20.00 11.20 -17.88
C GLY A 475 21.08 10.78 -16.87
N SER A 476 21.30 9.47 -16.66
CA SER A 476 22.17 8.96 -15.59
C SER A 476 23.63 8.67 -16.02
N HIS A 477 23.98 8.92 -17.29
CA HIS A 477 25.33 8.67 -17.83
C HIS A 477 26.06 9.93 -18.31
N ARG A 478 25.75 11.11 -17.74
CA ARG A 478 26.55 12.33 -17.93
C ARG A 478 27.32 12.69 -16.67
N SER A 479 28.21 11.80 -16.24
CA SER A 479 29.34 12.11 -15.37
C SER A 479 30.58 11.41 -15.94
N GLY A 480 31.57 12.21 -16.37
CA GLY A 480 32.90 11.73 -16.74
C GLY A 480 33.16 11.50 -18.23
N GLY A 481 33.22 12.58 -19.01
CA GLY A 481 33.69 12.55 -20.40
C GLY A 481 34.34 13.86 -20.79
N ALA A 482 35.33 14.30 -20.01
CA ALA A 482 36.24 15.38 -20.38
C ALA A 482 37.55 14.75 -20.89
N GLY A 483 37.93 15.06 -22.13
CA GLY A 483 39.34 14.96 -22.57
C GLY A 483 39.58 14.34 -23.93
N GLY A 484 39.96 15.18 -24.90
CA GLY A 484 40.56 14.82 -26.19
C GLY A 484 39.60 14.97 -27.37
N GLY A 485 39.67 15.97 -28.26
CA GLY A 485 40.81 16.77 -28.71
C GLY A 485 41.20 16.35 -30.13
N GLY A 486 40.93 17.21 -31.13
CA GLY A 486 41.74 17.29 -32.35
C GLY A 486 41.08 16.91 -33.69
N GLY A 487 40.64 17.94 -34.43
CA GLY A 487 41.10 18.22 -35.80
C GLY A 487 40.56 17.41 -36.98
N GLY A 488 40.04 18.12 -38.00
CA GLY A 488 39.98 17.55 -39.37
C GLY A 488 38.89 18.08 -40.30
N VAL A 489 39.15 19.27 -40.86
CA VAL A 489 38.73 19.83 -42.17
C VAL A 489 37.92 18.93 -43.13
N GLY A 490 36.85 19.51 -43.70
CA GLY A 490 36.58 19.37 -45.15
C GLY A 490 35.21 18.87 -45.59
N GLY A 491 34.36 19.81 -46.04
CA GLY A 491 33.74 19.71 -47.36
C GLY A 491 32.40 18.99 -47.54
N SER A 492 31.54 19.69 -48.28
CA SER A 492 30.60 19.18 -49.29
C SER A 492 29.13 19.02 -48.89
N VAL A 493 28.37 19.97 -49.44
CA VAL A 493 26.93 19.99 -49.65
C VAL A 493 26.54 18.89 -50.64
N ARG A 494 25.58 18.03 -50.28
CA ARG A 494 24.58 17.48 -51.20
C ARG A 494 23.42 16.85 -50.44
N GLY A 495 22.21 17.25 -50.83
CA GLY A 495 20.98 16.67 -50.34
C GLY A 495 20.71 15.29 -50.93
N SER A 496 19.98 14.47 -50.18
CA SER A 496 19.41 13.22 -50.66
C SER A 496 18.11 12.91 -49.92
N VAL A 497 17.06 12.78 -50.73
CA VAL A 497 15.71 12.30 -50.43
C VAL A 497 15.74 10.80 -50.05
N PRO A 498 14.83 10.29 -49.19
CA PRO A 498 14.84 8.88 -48.78
C PRO A 498 14.07 7.98 -49.77
N VAL A 499 14.61 6.78 -50.02
CA VAL A 499 13.96 5.67 -50.75
C VAL A 499 14.22 4.38 -49.94
N PRO A 500 13.28 3.40 -49.91
CA PRO A 500 12.98 2.63 -48.71
C PRO A 500 13.80 1.34 -48.54
N TYR A 501 13.80 0.86 -47.29
CA TYR A 501 14.48 -0.33 -46.82
C TYR A 501 13.94 -1.60 -47.50
N ARG A 502 14.80 -2.27 -48.28
CA ARG A 502 14.58 -3.61 -48.84
C ARG A 502 15.40 -4.60 -48.01
N GLN A 503 14.71 -5.60 -47.47
CA GLN A 503 15.26 -6.63 -46.60
C GLN A 503 15.98 -7.68 -47.44
N THR A 504 17.30 -7.79 -47.30
CA THR A 504 18.10 -8.89 -47.85
C THR A 504 18.60 -9.76 -46.71
N ALA A 505 18.27 -11.04 -46.81
CA ALA A 505 18.76 -12.13 -45.99
C ALA A 505 20.28 -12.26 -46.10
N LEU A 506 20.93 -12.53 -44.97
CA LEU A 506 22.28 -13.08 -44.91
C LEU A 506 22.25 -14.35 -44.07
N ASP A 507 22.70 -15.43 -44.71
CA ASP A 507 22.88 -16.76 -44.16
C ASP A 507 24.10 -16.84 -43.22
N GLY A 508 23.95 -17.66 -42.18
CA GLY A 508 25.03 -18.27 -41.42
C GLY A 508 24.71 -18.46 -39.93
N PRO A 509 25.30 -19.45 -39.23
CA PRO A 509 25.51 -20.85 -39.57
C PRO A 509 24.64 -21.78 -38.70
N LYS A 510 24.40 -22.99 -39.20
CA LYS A 510 23.58 -24.05 -38.59
C LYS A 510 24.17 -24.52 -37.25
N VAL A 511 23.39 -24.36 -36.17
CA VAL A 511 23.57 -25.12 -34.92
C VAL A 511 22.46 -26.16 -34.84
N ASN A 512 22.85 -27.42 -34.72
CA ASN A 512 21.98 -28.58 -34.57
C ASN A 512 21.20 -28.51 -33.25
N THR A 513 19.87 -28.35 -33.33
CA THR A 513 18.93 -28.65 -32.24
C THR A 513 17.87 -29.63 -32.74
N THR A 514 18.26 -30.89 -32.86
CA THR A 514 17.30 -32.00 -32.86
C THR A 514 17.00 -32.31 -31.39
N THR A 515 15.77 -32.03 -30.93
CA THR A 515 15.02 -32.67 -29.79
C THR A 515 13.93 -31.75 -29.18
N THR A 516 13.34 -30.79 -29.91
CA THR A 516 12.11 -30.14 -29.41
C THR A 516 11.18 -29.71 -30.54
N ASN A 517 10.69 -30.68 -31.31
CA ASN A 517 9.51 -30.50 -32.18
C ASN A 517 8.85 -31.87 -32.44
N ARG A 518 8.08 -32.33 -31.45
CA ARG A 518 6.97 -33.26 -31.65
C ARG A 518 5.90 -32.90 -30.62
N ILE A 519 4.66 -32.80 -31.10
CA ILE A 519 3.45 -32.33 -30.40
C ILE A 519 3.19 -30.82 -30.53
N VAL A 520 3.13 -30.33 -31.78
CA VAL A 520 2.22 -29.25 -32.18
C VAL A 520 1.53 -29.71 -33.47
N ALA A 521 0.54 -30.59 -33.35
CA ALA A 521 -0.48 -30.88 -34.36
C ALA A 521 -1.48 -31.89 -33.81
N SER A 522 -2.54 -31.43 -33.13
CA SER A 522 -3.90 -31.97 -33.29
C SER A 522 -4.89 -31.15 -32.46
N CYS A 523 -6.12 -31.06 -32.96
CA CYS A 523 -7.33 -30.51 -32.34
C CYS A 523 -7.55 -28.97 -32.46
N ARG A 524 -8.16 -28.61 -33.60
CA ARG A 524 -9.02 -27.43 -33.75
C ARG A 524 -10.33 -27.64 -32.94
N SER A 525 -10.78 -26.56 -32.29
CA SER A 525 -12.06 -26.17 -31.62
C SER A 525 -13.36 -26.98 -31.87
N PRO A 526 -14.48 -26.83 -31.07
CA PRO A 526 -14.84 -25.69 -30.20
C PRO A 526 -15.54 -25.97 -28.84
N THR A 527 -15.79 -24.87 -28.10
CA THR A 527 -16.67 -24.70 -26.92
C THR A 527 -16.23 -25.31 -25.58
N TYR A 528 -15.56 -24.49 -24.76
CA TYR A 528 -15.53 -24.67 -23.30
C TYR A 528 -16.20 -23.46 -22.62
N ARG A 529 -17.33 -23.73 -21.96
CA ARG A 529 -17.94 -22.82 -21.00
C ARG A 529 -16.97 -22.67 -19.82
N ILE A 530 -16.68 -21.43 -19.44
CA ILE A 530 -15.95 -21.11 -18.21
C ILE A 530 -16.86 -21.46 -17.04
N ALA A 531 -16.57 -22.56 -16.35
CA ALA A 531 -17.07 -22.81 -15.01
C ALA A 531 -16.14 -22.11 -14.01
N THR A 532 -16.75 -21.38 -13.10
CA THR A 532 -16.16 -20.55 -12.04
C THR A 532 -15.58 -21.36 -10.88
N GLY A 533 -14.57 -20.79 -10.19
CA GLY A 533 -14.08 -21.21 -8.87
C GLY A 533 -12.97 -22.26 -8.98
N GLU A 534 -11.86 -22.19 -8.28
CA GLU A 534 -11.54 -21.73 -6.92
C GLU A 534 -10.05 -21.34 -6.95
N TYR A 535 -9.61 -20.25 -6.31
CA TYR A 535 -8.23 -19.89 -5.87
C TYR A 535 -7.96 -18.36 -5.67
N PRO A 536 -8.95 -17.42 -5.53
CA PRO A 536 -8.63 -15.99 -5.38
C PRO A 536 -8.00 -15.62 -4.01
N ILE A 537 -8.01 -16.51 -3.03
CA ILE A 537 -7.60 -16.20 -1.65
C ILE A 537 -6.09 -16.12 -1.50
N MET A 538 -5.33 -17.02 -2.14
CA MET A 538 -3.86 -17.04 -2.01
C MET A 538 -3.22 -15.85 -2.72
N GLU A 539 -3.78 -15.41 -3.85
CA GLU A 539 -3.31 -14.23 -4.59
C GLU A 539 -3.56 -12.94 -3.81
N LEU A 540 -4.73 -12.80 -3.20
CA LEU A 540 -5.03 -11.69 -2.29
C LEU A 540 -4.09 -11.73 -1.08
N LEU A 541 -3.79 -12.91 -0.54
CA LEU A 541 -2.89 -13.07 0.61
C LEU A 541 -1.46 -12.63 0.28
N VAL A 542 -0.93 -13.01 -0.88
CA VAL A 542 0.40 -12.60 -1.34
C VAL A 542 0.45 -11.08 -1.56
N CYS A 543 -0.55 -10.50 -2.21
CA CYS A 543 -0.63 -9.04 -2.39
C CYS A 543 -0.74 -8.30 -1.05
N ILE A 544 -1.52 -8.82 -0.10
CA ILE A 544 -1.64 -8.27 1.25
C ILE A 544 -0.30 -8.37 2.00
N ILE A 545 0.38 -9.52 1.94
CA ILE A 545 1.68 -9.74 2.61
C ILE A 545 2.72 -8.76 2.07
N ILE A 546 2.80 -8.61 0.75
CA ILE A 546 3.74 -7.68 0.11
C ILE A 546 3.40 -6.23 0.47
N SER A 547 2.12 -5.85 0.43
CA SER A 547 1.70 -4.50 0.84
C SER A 547 1.99 -4.20 2.32
N LEU A 548 1.79 -5.18 3.20
CA LEU A 548 2.11 -5.06 4.61
C LEU A 548 3.63 -4.98 4.84
N ALA A 549 4.43 -5.73 4.08
CA ALA A 549 5.89 -5.67 4.14
C ALA A 549 6.40 -4.27 3.75
N VAL A 550 5.90 -3.72 2.63
CA VAL A 550 6.25 -2.36 2.17
C VAL A 550 5.80 -1.31 3.19
N LYS A 551 4.53 -1.36 3.65
CA LYS A 551 4.02 -0.41 4.66
C LYS A 551 4.78 -0.49 6.00
N LEU A 552 5.20 -1.69 6.40
CA LEU A 552 6.01 -1.89 7.60
C LEU A 552 7.40 -1.26 7.44
N GLU A 553 8.08 -1.48 6.32
CA GLU A 553 9.39 -0.90 6.02
C GLU A 553 9.37 0.64 6.02
N LEU A 554 8.35 1.25 5.38
CA LEU A 554 8.16 2.70 5.36
C LEU A 554 7.80 3.29 6.73
N SER A 555 6.92 2.62 7.48
CA SER A 555 6.54 3.08 8.82
C SER A 555 7.71 3.05 9.79
N ILE A 556 8.60 2.05 9.66
CA ILE A 556 9.81 1.93 10.48
C ILE A 556 10.77 3.07 10.16
N THR A 557 11.03 3.33 8.87
CA THR A 557 11.92 4.40 8.41
C THR A 557 11.46 5.79 8.89
N SER A 558 10.15 6.02 8.94
CA SER A 558 9.56 7.28 9.39
C SER A 558 9.69 7.50 10.92
N LYS A 559 9.52 6.44 11.73
CA LYS A 559 9.63 6.53 13.20
C LYS A 559 11.07 6.76 13.67
N LEU A 560 12.04 6.13 13.01
CA LEU A 560 13.47 6.31 13.33
C LEU A 560 13.95 7.74 13.11
N LYS A 561 13.38 8.46 12.12
CA LYS A 561 13.71 9.87 11.87
C LYS A 561 13.24 10.81 12.96
N LEU A 562 12.00 10.67 13.44
CA LEU A 562 11.48 11.51 14.51
C LEU A 562 12.38 11.44 15.76
N GLN A 563 12.95 10.27 16.05
CA GLN A 563 13.89 10.10 17.16
C GLN A 563 15.26 10.76 16.89
N HIS A 564 15.81 10.66 15.67
CA HIS A 564 17.07 11.33 15.32
C HIS A 564 16.96 12.87 15.30
N THR A 565 15.84 13.43 14.83
CA THR A 565 15.63 14.90 14.86
C THR A 565 15.50 15.45 16.29
N HIS A 566 14.97 14.66 17.23
CA HIS A 566 14.93 15.05 18.65
C HIS A 566 16.30 15.00 19.33
N LEU A 567 17.18 14.09 18.91
CA LEU A 567 18.55 13.99 19.44
C LEU A 567 19.48 15.09 18.88
N ALA A 568 19.20 15.65 17.71
CA ALA A 568 20.01 16.71 17.10
C ALA A 568 19.76 18.12 17.68
N PHE A 569 18.73 18.32 18.51
CA PHE A 569 18.36 19.63 19.07
C PHE A 569 18.55 19.76 20.59
N SER A 570 19.18 18.79 21.24
CA SER A 570 19.54 18.87 22.66
C SER A 570 21.02 19.15 22.83
N THR A 571 21.46 20.37 22.51
CA THR A 571 22.74 20.88 23.03
C THR A 571 22.55 21.30 24.49
N PRO A 572 23.42 20.88 25.42
CA PRO A 572 23.35 21.35 26.80
C PRO A 572 23.66 22.84 26.82
N HIS A 573 22.75 23.62 27.42
CA HIS A 573 23.06 24.98 27.84
C HIS A 573 23.96 24.85 29.07
N ASP A 574 25.28 24.90 28.86
CA ASP A 574 26.23 25.06 29.94
C ASP A 574 26.02 26.44 30.58
N SER A 575 25.65 26.41 31.85
CA SER A 575 25.67 27.55 32.76
C SER A 575 27.11 28.04 32.92
N VAL A 576 27.36 29.30 32.53
CA VAL A 576 28.55 30.05 32.92
C VAL A 576 28.10 31.13 33.91
N THR A 577 28.62 30.99 35.15
CA THR A 577 28.70 31.95 36.28
C THR A 577 27.54 32.87 36.58
#